data_AF-A0A7G6E237-F1
#
_entry.id   AF-A0A7G6E237-F1
#
_cell.length_a   1.000
_cell.length_b   1.000
_cell.length_c   1.000
_cell.angle_alpha   90.00
_cell.angle_beta   90.00
_cell.angle_gamma   90.00
#
_symmetry.space_group_name_H-M   'P 1'
#
loop_
_entity.id
_entity.type
_entity.pdbx_description
1 polymer ?
#
loop_
_entity_poly.entity_id
_entity_poly.type
_entity_poly.pdbx_seq_one_letter_code
_entity_poly.pdbx_strand_id
1 'polypeptide(L)'
;MYFLTDEERKQLLKSYLPKSRQMDIADELRGWNWNQPPLEPVYDIKLALYEIANSYCPTNRDLFLRRIDGVKARPNAAMLRGKLLHQVLVDVLVRAKKLIYLHGVGNYQEFLQEHKIPFKTNFERYRSQLSEEEFSSLARDAEILANFETSRIVARIQEILIKQPYIAEDSLVSLAIPVVVEQKLDGSFLGLSQNLSADAFTFSEPMIIDLKFGEPKKFHRLTTTGYALVMEAIHEFPVNLGCLVYAEFKNGRLSVKKDIHIIDDELRQWFIEERDEKMRMIYEEIDPGIAQNCYDTCPYYRNCLG
;
A
#
# COMPACT_ATOMS: atom_id res chain seq x y z
N MET A 1 -8.33 -11.62 5.35
CA MET A 1 -9.43 -10.78 5.86
C MET A 1 -9.39 -9.42 5.22
N TYR A 2 -8.24 -8.73 5.22
CA TYR A 2 -8.14 -7.40 4.60
C TYR A 2 -8.01 -7.41 3.07
N PHE A 3 -7.80 -8.56 2.43
CA PHE A 3 -7.75 -8.62 0.97
C PHE A 3 -9.17 -8.71 0.41
N LEU A 4 -9.49 -7.82 -0.52
CA LEU A 4 -10.73 -7.87 -1.29
C LEU A 4 -10.75 -9.12 -2.19
N THR A 5 -11.93 -9.69 -2.37
CA THR A 5 -12.25 -10.62 -3.47
C THR A 5 -12.20 -9.91 -4.82
N ASP A 6 -12.23 -10.67 -5.91
CA ASP A 6 -12.22 -10.10 -7.25
C ASP A 6 -13.49 -9.31 -7.54
N GLU A 7 -14.65 -9.77 -7.03
CA GLU A 7 -15.92 -9.07 -7.12
C GLU A 7 -15.90 -7.75 -6.34
N GLU A 8 -15.43 -7.76 -5.09
CA GLU A 8 -15.31 -6.55 -4.26
C GLU A 8 -14.31 -5.56 -4.87
N ARG A 9 -13.19 -6.06 -5.41
CA ARG A 9 -12.21 -5.23 -6.13
C ARG A 9 -12.87 -4.60 -7.36
N LYS A 10 -13.59 -5.37 -8.17
CA LYS A 10 -14.29 -4.85 -9.35
C LYS A 10 -15.35 -3.81 -8.97
N GLN A 11 -16.11 -4.05 -7.90
CA GLN A 11 -17.09 -3.10 -7.39
C GLN A 11 -16.42 -1.81 -6.88
N LEU A 12 -15.30 -1.92 -6.17
CA LEU A 12 -14.50 -0.78 -5.74
C LEU A 12 -14.01 0.04 -6.95
N LEU A 13 -13.37 -0.61 -7.92
CA LEU A 13 -12.73 0.04 -9.06
C LEU A 13 -13.74 0.63 -10.05
N LYS A 14 -14.86 -0.05 -10.32
CA LYS A 14 -15.83 0.35 -11.35
C LYS A 14 -17.03 1.13 -10.79
N SER A 15 -17.30 1.10 -9.49
CA SER A 15 -18.42 1.82 -8.87
C SER A 15 -17.97 2.82 -7.80
N TYR A 16 -17.35 2.35 -6.71
CA TYR A 16 -17.09 3.24 -5.57
C TYR A 16 -16.02 4.30 -5.85
N LEU A 17 -14.89 3.96 -6.47
CA LEU A 17 -13.83 4.93 -6.77
C LEU A 17 -14.26 5.98 -7.81
N PRO A 18 -14.91 5.63 -8.94
CA PRO A 18 -15.41 6.65 -9.88
C PRO A 18 -16.41 7.59 -9.22
N LYS A 19 -17.37 7.07 -8.45
CA LYS A 19 -18.33 7.90 -7.70
C LYS A 19 -17.63 8.80 -6.69
N SER A 20 -16.68 8.26 -5.92
CA SER A 20 -15.91 9.03 -4.95
C SER A 20 -15.09 10.15 -5.59
N ARG A 21 -14.63 9.99 -6.84
CA ARG A 21 -13.89 11.01 -7.59
C ARG A 21 -14.79 12.10 -8.17
N GLN A 22 -16.03 11.77 -8.48
CA GLN A 22 -17.06 12.72 -8.93
C GLN A 22 -17.72 13.46 -7.76
N MET A 23 -17.65 12.89 -6.55
CA MET A 23 -18.13 13.53 -5.34
C MET A 23 -17.17 14.63 -4.91
N ASP A 24 -17.58 15.86 -5.13
CA ASP A 24 -16.95 17.01 -4.51
C ASP A 24 -17.33 17.05 -3.02
N ILE A 25 -16.36 16.75 -2.17
CA ILE A 25 -16.46 17.07 -0.74
C ILE A 25 -16.06 18.53 -0.59
N ALA A 26 -16.91 19.31 0.07
CA ALA A 26 -16.65 20.72 0.36
C ALA A 26 -15.24 20.90 0.95
N ASP A 27 -14.48 21.84 0.39
CA ASP A 27 -13.06 21.99 0.72
C ASP A 27 -12.86 22.25 2.22
N GLU A 28 -13.73 23.04 2.85
CA GLU A 28 -13.72 23.31 4.30
C GLU A 28 -13.82 22.05 5.18
N LEU A 29 -14.34 20.93 4.66
CA LEU A 29 -14.45 19.64 5.36
C LEU A 29 -13.25 18.71 5.13
N ARG A 30 -12.26 19.16 4.37
CA ARG A 30 -11.04 18.39 4.09
C ARG A 30 -10.01 18.61 5.19
N GLY A 31 -9.41 17.53 5.69
CA GLY A 31 -8.49 17.58 6.82
C GLY A 31 -7.27 18.52 6.67
N TRP A 32 -6.94 19.01 5.47
CA TRP A 32 -5.91 20.04 5.27
C TRP A 32 -6.36 21.44 5.67
N ASN A 33 -7.67 21.70 5.77
CA ASN A 33 -8.26 22.94 6.29
C ASN A 33 -8.45 22.90 7.82
N TRP A 34 -7.67 22.08 8.53
CA TRP A 34 -7.73 21.92 9.99
C TRP A 34 -7.53 23.22 10.78
N ASN A 35 -6.94 24.24 10.17
CA ASN A 35 -6.69 25.55 10.78
C ASN A 35 -7.85 26.54 10.62
N GLN A 36 -9.00 26.10 10.09
CA GLN A 36 -10.18 26.92 9.89
C GLN A 36 -11.45 26.17 10.32
N PRO A 37 -12.51 26.88 10.76
CA PRO A 37 -13.81 26.27 10.96
C PRO A 37 -14.33 25.62 9.66
N PRO A 38 -15.04 24.47 9.73
CA PRO A 38 -15.51 23.79 10.94
C PRO A 38 -14.53 22.76 11.52
N LEU A 39 -13.35 22.56 10.93
CA LEU A 39 -12.41 21.52 11.36
C LEU A 39 -11.48 21.96 12.49
N GLU A 40 -11.25 23.26 12.62
CA GLU A 40 -10.49 23.83 13.73
C GLU A 40 -11.12 23.42 15.08
N PRO A 41 -10.34 22.76 15.97
CA PRO A 41 -10.84 22.37 17.28
C PRO A 41 -11.25 23.59 18.11
N VAL A 42 -12.51 23.61 18.55
CA VAL A 42 -13.05 24.71 19.38
C VAL A 42 -12.44 24.72 20.79
N TYR A 43 -11.94 23.58 21.26
CA TYR A 43 -11.39 23.40 22.61
C TYR A 43 -10.01 22.73 22.57
N ASP A 44 -9.15 23.08 23.52
CA ASP A 44 -7.79 22.50 23.67
C ASP A 44 -7.78 21.10 24.33
N ILE A 45 -8.86 20.32 24.15
CA ILE A 45 -8.99 18.97 24.70
C ILE A 45 -8.77 17.97 23.59
N LYS A 46 -7.89 17.00 23.82
CA LYS A 46 -7.59 15.92 22.86
C LYS A 46 -8.32 14.63 23.21
N LEU A 47 -9.17 14.18 22.28
CA LEU A 47 -9.89 12.92 22.38
C LEU A 47 -9.28 11.85 21.47
N ALA A 48 -9.33 10.59 21.88
CA ALA A 48 -9.00 9.50 20.98
C ALA A 48 -10.14 9.31 19.96
N LEU A 49 -9.84 8.81 18.76
CA LEU A 49 -10.85 8.64 17.70
C LEU A 49 -12.03 7.77 18.17
N TYR A 50 -11.74 6.67 18.89
CA TYR A 50 -12.77 5.78 19.43
C TYR A 50 -13.66 6.45 20.50
N GLU A 51 -13.22 7.54 21.12
CA GLU A 51 -14.04 8.29 22.09
C GLU A 51 -15.07 9.20 21.40
N ILE A 52 -14.83 9.52 20.14
CA ILE A 52 -15.73 10.33 19.31
C ILE A 52 -16.63 9.42 18.47
N ALA A 53 -16.04 8.42 17.82
CA ALA A 53 -16.74 7.58 16.84
C ALA A 53 -17.61 6.49 17.49
N ASN A 54 -17.29 6.04 18.71
CA ASN A 54 -18.10 5.01 19.37
C ASN A 54 -19.32 5.65 20.04
N SER A 55 -20.49 5.05 19.85
CA SER A 55 -21.74 5.50 20.47
C SER A 55 -22.43 4.37 21.26
N TYR A 56 -21.64 3.51 21.92
CA TYR A 56 -22.18 2.42 22.76
C TYR A 56 -23.00 2.96 23.95
N CYS A 57 -22.63 4.12 24.50
CA CYS A 57 -23.42 4.85 25.48
C CYS A 57 -24.10 6.05 24.79
N PRO A 58 -25.44 6.04 24.63
CA PRO A 58 -26.14 7.14 23.94
C PRO A 58 -25.96 8.51 24.57
N THR A 59 -25.62 8.56 25.86
CA THR A 59 -25.42 9.81 26.62
C THR A 59 -23.95 10.19 26.78
N ASN A 60 -23.01 9.39 26.25
CA ASN A 60 -21.57 9.55 26.45
C ASN A 60 -21.14 9.64 27.93
N ARG A 61 -21.94 9.06 28.85
CA ARG A 61 -21.62 9.04 30.28
C ARG A 61 -20.35 8.24 30.56
N ASP A 62 -20.08 7.22 29.76
CA ASP A 62 -18.83 6.45 29.80
C ASP A 62 -17.59 7.30 29.50
N LEU A 63 -17.68 8.25 28.55
CA LEU A 63 -16.61 9.22 28.28
C LEU A 63 -16.41 10.16 29.47
N PHE A 64 -17.50 10.68 30.06
CA PHE A 64 -17.43 11.52 31.26
C PHE A 64 -16.76 10.79 32.43
N LEU A 65 -17.23 9.57 32.76
CA LEU A 65 -16.67 8.76 33.84
C LEU A 65 -15.17 8.51 33.64
N ARG A 66 -14.73 8.29 32.39
CA ARG A 66 -13.33 8.05 32.07
C ARG A 66 -12.48 9.31 32.18
N ARG A 67 -12.94 10.43 31.61
CA ARG A 67 -12.14 11.65 31.45
C ARG A 67 -12.22 12.59 32.66
N ILE A 68 -13.37 12.66 33.33
CA ILE A 68 -13.61 13.55 34.46
C ILE A 68 -13.44 12.79 35.78
N ASP A 69 -14.18 11.69 35.96
CA ASP A 69 -14.15 10.93 37.22
C ASP A 69 -12.93 9.97 37.32
N GLY A 70 -12.12 9.89 36.26
CA GLY A 70 -10.89 9.08 36.22
C GLY A 70 -11.13 7.57 36.31
N VAL A 71 -12.36 7.10 36.05
CA VAL A 71 -12.72 5.69 36.16
C VAL A 71 -12.03 4.89 35.07
N LYS A 72 -11.11 4.00 35.49
CA LYS A 72 -10.45 3.05 34.60
C LYS A 72 -11.32 1.81 34.41
N ALA A 73 -12.02 1.74 33.29
CA ALA A 73 -12.77 0.55 32.91
C ALA A 73 -11.81 -0.62 32.65
N ARG A 74 -12.11 -1.79 33.21
CA ARG A 74 -11.42 -3.04 32.83
C ARG A 74 -11.99 -3.50 31.50
N PRO A 75 -11.15 -3.99 30.56
CA PRO A 75 -11.64 -4.60 29.33
C PRO A 75 -12.59 -5.74 29.65
N ASN A 76 -13.75 -5.77 28.99
CA ASN A 76 -14.64 -6.94 29.07
C ASN A 76 -14.15 -8.06 28.13
N ALA A 77 -14.76 -9.25 28.22
CA ALA A 77 -14.38 -10.40 27.42
C ALA A 77 -14.44 -10.13 25.91
N ALA A 78 -15.45 -9.39 25.43
CA ALA A 78 -15.57 -9.04 24.01
C ALA A 78 -14.43 -8.12 23.53
N MET A 79 -14.03 -7.14 24.33
CA MET A 79 -12.89 -6.26 24.05
C MET A 79 -11.57 -7.04 24.03
N LEU A 80 -11.36 -7.94 24.98
CA LEU A 80 -10.18 -8.81 25.02
C LEU A 80 -10.13 -9.71 23.80
N ARG A 81 -11.25 -10.35 23.46
CA ARG A 81 -11.40 -11.20 22.28
C ARG A 81 -11.07 -10.44 21.00
N GLY A 82 -11.68 -9.28 20.78
CA GLY A 82 -11.41 -8.45 19.61
C GLY A 82 -9.94 -8.05 19.51
N LYS A 83 -9.35 -7.58 20.62
CA LYS A 83 -7.93 -7.22 20.69
C LYS A 83 -7.00 -8.39 20.33
N LEU A 84 -7.29 -9.59 20.83
CA LEU A 84 -6.42 -10.75 20.65
C LEU A 84 -6.52 -11.35 19.25
N LEU A 85 -7.72 -11.39 18.68
CA LEU A 85 -7.91 -11.81 17.28
C LEU A 85 -7.28 -10.82 16.30
N HIS A 86 -7.40 -9.51 16.58
CA HIS A 86 -6.73 -8.47 15.81
C HIS A 86 -5.20 -8.63 15.85
N GLN A 87 -4.63 -8.87 17.03
CA GLN A 87 -3.20 -9.12 17.19
C GLN A 87 -2.73 -10.31 16.35
N VAL A 88 -3.49 -11.42 16.31
CA VAL A 88 -3.18 -12.59 15.47
C VAL A 88 -3.10 -12.20 14.00
N LEU A 89 -4.08 -11.43 13.52
CA LEU A 89 -4.13 -11.00 12.12
C LEU A 89 -2.91 -10.15 11.76
N VAL A 90 -2.58 -9.17 12.61
CA VAL A 90 -1.38 -8.32 12.45
C VAL A 90 -0.11 -9.18 12.41
N ASP A 91 0.04 -10.09 13.36
CA ASP A 91 1.24 -10.91 13.49
C ASP A 91 1.41 -11.86 12.30
N VAL A 92 0.34 -12.46 11.79
CA VAL A 92 0.37 -13.32 10.60
C VAL A 92 0.83 -12.52 9.38
N LEU A 93 0.26 -11.34 9.15
CA LEU A 93 0.61 -10.48 8.01
C LEU A 93 2.06 -9.99 8.11
N VAL A 94 2.47 -9.50 9.27
CA VAL A 94 3.85 -9.01 9.50
C VAL A 94 4.86 -10.15 9.40
N ARG A 95 4.56 -11.33 9.95
CA ARG A 95 5.41 -12.51 9.84
C ARG A 95 5.59 -12.92 8.38
N ALA A 96 4.51 -12.97 7.60
CA ALA A 96 4.59 -13.32 6.18
C ALA A 96 5.52 -12.36 5.42
N LYS A 97 5.37 -11.03 5.63
CA LYS A 97 6.26 -10.03 5.04
C LYS A 97 7.72 -10.27 5.42
N LYS A 98 8.00 -10.46 6.71
CA LYS A 98 9.37 -10.72 7.22
C LYS A 98 9.99 -11.94 6.55
N LEU A 99 9.23 -13.03 6.42
CA LEU A 99 9.75 -14.26 5.82
C LEU A 99 10.04 -14.11 4.33
N ILE A 100 9.23 -13.35 3.58
CA ILE A 100 9.54 -13.05 2.17
C ILE A 100 10.86 -12.30 2.05
N TYR A 101 11.08 -11.27 2.88
CA TYR A 101 12.35 -10.53 2.88
C TYR A 101 13.54 -11.35 3.38
N LEU A 102 13.32 -12.29 4.31
CA LEU A 102 14.38 -13.13 4.89
C LEU A 102 14.89 -14.18 3.90
N HIS A 103 13.97 -14.93 3.28
CA HIS A 103 14.30 -16.07 2.43
C HIS A 103 14.51 -15.68 0.96
N GLY A 104 13.95 -14.54 0.55
CA GLY A 104 13.96 -14.11 -0.85
C GLY A 104 12.98 -14.89 -1.73
N VAL A 105 12.75 -14.41 -2.95
CA VAL A 105 11.80 -15.05 -3.89
C VAL A 105 12.30 -16.43 -4.35
N GLY A 106 13.62 -16.58 -4.53
CA GLY A 106 14.24 -17.83 -5.00
C GLY A 106 14.06 -19.02 -4.05
N ASN A 107 13.94 -18.77 -2.74
CA ASN A 107 13.77 -19.82 -1.72
C ASN A 107 12.36 -19.82 -1.13
N TYR A 108 11.34 -19.46 -1.92
CA TYR A 108 9.95 -19.38 -1.44
C TYR A 108 9.45 -20.67 -0.77
N GLN A 109 10.03 -21.84 -1.10
CA GLN A 109 9.69 -23.11 -0.46
C GLN A 109 10.05 -23.13 1.04
N GLU A 110 11.14 -22.51 1.45
CA GLU A 110 11.54 -22.37 2.85
C GLU A 110 10.54 -21.50 3.61
N PHE A 111 10.12 -20.40 2.99
CA PHE A 111 8.98 -19.60 3.48
C PHE A 111 7.73 -20.47 3.66
N LEU A 112 7.35 -21.29 2.68
CA LEU A 112 6.15 -22.13 2.78
C LEU A 112 6.25 -23.15 3.92
N GLN A 113 7.44 -23.69 4.19
CA GLN A 113 7.66 -24.62 5.30
C GLN A 113 7.58 -23.90 6.65
N GLU A 114 8.27 -22.77 6.80
CA GLU A 114 8.24 -22.01 8.06
C GLU A 114 6.88 -21.38 8.33
N HIS A 115 6.18 -20.92 7.30
CA HIS A 115 4.88 -20.28 7.44
C HIS A 115 3.78 -21.28 7.82
N LYS A 116 3.95 -22.57 7.49
CA LYS A 116 3.09 -23.67 7.97
C LYS A 116 3.27 -23.99 9.46
N ILE A 117 4.33 -23.50 10.12
CA ILE A 117 4.50 -23.70 11.56
C ILE A 117 3.41 -22.88 12.28
N PRO A 118 2.53 -23.55 13.05
CA PRO A 118 1.39 -22.89 13.70
C PRO A 118 1.85 -21.70 14.51
N PHE A 119 1.16 -20.58 14.30
CA PHE A 119 1.43 -19.36 15.02
C PHE A 119 1.12 -19.57 16.51
N LYS A 120 2.14 -19.59 17.36
CA LYS A 120 1.97 -19.67 18.82
C LYS A 120 1.72 -18.28 19.38
N THR A 121 0.45 -17.91 19.51
CA THR A 121 0.10 -16.66 20.19
C THR A 121 0.28 -16.78 21.69
N ASN A 122 0.95 -15.80 22.32
CA ASN A 122 1.11 -15.77 23.77
C ASN A 122 -0.15 -15.19 24.45
N PHE A 123 -1.22 -16.00 24.46
CA PHE A 123 -2.50 -15.64 25.09
C PHE A 123 -2.58 -16.00 26.56
N GLU A 124 -1.67 -16.83 27.07
CA GLU A 124 -1.68 -17.29 28.46
C GLU A 124 -1.74 -16.16 29.48
N ARG A 125 -1.11 -15.01 29.17
CA ARG A 125 -1.18 -13.81 30.02
C ARG A 125 -2.59 -13.24 30.24
N TYR A 126 -3.57 -13.60 29.40
CA TYR A 126 -4.97 -13.17 29.52
C TYR A 126 -5.89 -14.24 30.10
N ARG A 127 -5.35 -15.42 30.41
CA ARG A 127 -6.11 -16.58 30.91
C ARG A 127 -6.95 -16.25 32.14
N SER A 128 -6.37 -15.52 33.08
CA SER A 128 -7.01 -15.13 34.34
C SER A 128 -8.13 -14.08 34.19
N GLN A 129 -8.30 -13.49 33.00
CA GLN A 129 -9.30 -12.45 32.71
C GLN A 129 -10.51 -13.00 31.96
N LEU A 130 -10.50 -14.28 31.60
CA LEU A 130 -11.53 -14.96 30.82
C LEU A 130 -11.95 -16.24 31.54
N SER A 131 -13.20 -16.66 31.37
CA SER A 131 -13.64 -17.98 31.80
C SER A 131 -12.95 -19.10 31.02
N GLU A 132 -13.03 -20.32 31.54
CA GLU A 132 -12.48 -21.52 30.91
C GLU A 132 -12.96 -21.68 29.46
N GLU A 133 -14.26 -21.50 29.28
CA GLU A 133 -14.97 -21.61 28.00
C GLU A 133 -14.61 -20.48 27.04
N GLU A 134 -14.60 -19.22 27.51
CA GLU A 134 -14.26 -18.06 26.68
C GLU A 134 -12.83 -18.14 26.13
N PHE A 135 -11.88 -18.54 26.96
CA PHE A 135 -10.49 -18.70 26.55
C PHE A 135 -10.31 -19.84 25.55
N SER A 136 -10.95 -21.00 25.81
CA SER A 136 -10.89 -22.15 24.91
C SER A 136 -11.50 -21.81 23.54
N SER A 137 -12.62 -21.11 23.54
CA SER A 137 -13.27 -20.59 22.33
C SER A 137 -12.35 -19.60 21.59
N LEU A 138 -11.77 -18.62 22.29
CA LEU A 138 -10.84 -17.65 21.71
C LEU A 138 -9.60 -18.32 21.11
N ALA A 139 -9.00 -19.29 21.80
CA ALA A 139 -7.82 -20.00 21.32
C ALA A 139 -8.13 -20.76 20.02
N ARG A 140 -9.28 -21.46 19.97
CA ARG A 140 -9.75 -22.13 18.76
C ARG A 140 -9.98 -21.15 17.61
N ASP A 141 -10.65 -20.04 17.87
CA ASP A 141 -10.98 -19.06 16.82
C ASP A 141 -9.73 -18.34 16.30
N ALA A 142 -8.75 -18.09 17.16
CA ALA A 142 -7.46 -17.55 16.76
C ALA A 142 -6.65 -18.53 15.89
N GLU A 143 -6.68 -19.83 16.22
CA GLU A 143 -6.05 -20.87 15.40
C GLU A 143 -6.70 -20.96 14.02
N ILE A 144 -8.04 -20.96 13.96
CA ILE A 144 -8.80 -20.95 12.70
C ILE A 144 -8.42 -19.71 11.88
N LEU A 145 -8.43 -18.53 12.49
CA LEU A 145 -8.07 -17.27 11.83
C LEU A 145 -6.64 -17.30 11.28
N ALA A 146 -5.67 -17.71 12.10
CA ALA A 146 -4.28 -17.79 11.69
C ALA A 146 -4.06 -18.75 10.52
N ASN A 147 -4.67 -19.94 10.59
CA ASN A 147 -4.58 -20.95 9.54
C ASN A 147 -5.22 -20.49 8.23
N PHE A 148 -6.38 -19.84 8.32
CA PHE A 148 -7.08 -19.28 7.17
C PHE A 148 -6.24 -18.20 6.47
N GLU A 149 -5.73 -17.21 7.22
CA GLU A 149 -4.93 -16.12 6.63
C GLU A 149 -3.61 -16.64 6.06
N THR A 150 -2.93 -17.54 6.77
CA THR A 150 -1.70 -18.19 6.31
C THR A 150 -1.93 -18.90 4.97
N SER A 151 -2.97 -19.72 4.87
CA SER A 151 -3.30 -20.46 3.64
C SER A 151 -3.61 -19.51 2.49
N ARG A 152 -4.36 -18.43 2.77
CA ARG A 152 -4.71 -17.43 1.77
C ARG A 152 -3.48 -16.66 1.27
N ILE A 153 -2.55 -16.28 2.14
CA ILE A 153 -1.30 -15.62 1.77
C ILE A 153 -0.46 -16.54 0.88
N VAL A 154 -0.33 -17.82 1.26
CA VAL A 154 0.40 -18.83 0.47
C VAL A 154 -0.18 -18.94 -0.94
N ALA A 155 -1.50 -19.09 -1.07
CA ALA A 155 -2.15 -19.19 -2.37
C ALA A 155 -1.87 -17.95 -3.25
N ARG A 156 -2.00 -16.74 -2.67
CA ARG A 156 -1.71 -15.48 -3.38
C ARG A 156 -0.26 -15.40 -3.86
N ILE A 157 0.70 -15.78 -3.02
CA ILE A 157 2.12 -15.80 -3.39
C ILE A 157 2.34 -16.74 -4.57
N GLN A 158 1.81 -17.96 -4.52
CA GLN A 158 1.93 -18.92 -5.62
C GLN A 158 1.33 -18.40 -6.92
N GLU A 159 0.14 -17.81 -6.88
CA GLU A 159 -0.49 -17.19 -8.05
C GLU A 159 0.35 -16.04 -8.64
N ILE A 160 0.92 -15.20 -7.79
CA ILE A 160 1.75 -14.06 -8.23
C ILE A 160 3.05 -14.56 -8.87
N LEU A 161 3.70 -15.56 -8.29
CA LEU A 161 4.94 -16.14 -8.85
C LEU A 161 4.71 -16.78 -10.23
N ILE A 162 3.54 -17.39 -10.44
CA ILE A 162 3.15 -17.90 -11.76
C ILE A 162 2.96 -16.76 -12.76
N LYS A 163 2.32 -15.66 -12.34
CA LYS A 163 2.05 -14.49 -13.18
C LYS A 163 3.30 -13.64 -13.45
N GLN A 164 4.26 -13.62 -12.53
CA GLN A 164 5.45 -12.77 -12.56
C GLN A 164 6.72 -13.55 -12.16
N PRO A 165 7.31 -14.33 -13.07
CA PRO A 165 8.44 -15.21 -12.75
C PRO A 165 9.72 -14.51 -12.27
N TYR A 166 9.90 -13.23 -12.59
CA TYR A 166 11.09 -12.43 -12.26
C TYR A 166 10.81 -11.36 -11.19
N ILE A 167 9.72 -11.52 -10.42
CA ILE A 167 9.34 -10.57 -9.38
C ILE A 167 10.40 -10.54 -8.25
N ALA A 168 10.66 -9.34 -7.72
CA ALA A 168 11.50 -9.15 -6.53
C ALA A 168 10.66 -9.20 -5.24
N GLU A 169 11.33 -9.33 -4.09
CA GLU A 169 10.72 -9.53 -2.77
C GLU A 169 9.72 -8.43 -2.42
N ASP A 170 10.09 -7.17 -2.65
CA ASP A 170 9.26 -6.03 -2.29
C ASP A 170 7.98 -5.97 -3.14
N SER A 171 8.10 -6.21 -4.44
CA SER A 171 6.95 -6.30 -5.34
C SER A 171 6.05 -7.49 -4.97
N LEU A 172 6.63 -8.62 -4.57
CA LEU A 172 5.87 -9.77 -4.10
C LEU A 172 5.10 -9.45 -2.82
N VAL A 173 5.73 -8.81 -1.83
CA VAL A 173 5.07 -8.34 -0.60
C VAL A 173 3.94 -7.37 -0.92
N SER A 174 4.19 -6.40 -1.80
CA SER A 174 3.20 -5.38 -2.16
C SER A 174 1.98 -5.99 -2.85
N LEU A 175 2.15 -6.97 -3.74
CA LEU A 175 1.04 -7.63 -4.44
C LEU A 175 0.33 -8.69 -3.57
N ALA A 176 1.09 -9.49 -2.82
CA ALA A 176 0.54 -10.56 -2.00
C ALA A 176 -0.14 -10.02 -0.73
N ILE A 177 0.44 -8.98 -0.12
CA ILE A 177 0.02 -8.40 1.15
C ILE A 177 -0.06 -6.85 1.04
N PRO A 178 -1.01 -6.33 0.23
CA PRO A 178 -1.12 -4.90 -0.14
C PRO A 178 -1.70 -4.01 0.99
N VAL A 179 -1.38 -4.29 2.25
CA VAL A 179 -1.93 -3.59 3.42
C VAL A 179 -0.81 -3.23 4.37
N VAL A 180 -0.87 -2.02 4.93
CA VAL A 180 -0.04 -1.63 6.08
C VAL A 180 -0.92 -1.69 7.31
N VAL A 181 -0.47 -2.42 8.33
CA VAL A 181 -1.22 -2.65 9.57
C VAL A 181 -0.65 -1.82 10.71
N GLU A 182 -1.49 -1.42 11.67
CA GLU A 182 -1.12 -0.68 12.88
C GLU A 182 -0.39 0.67 12.64
N GLN A 183 -0.79 1.40 11.60
CA GLN A 183 -0.18 2.68 11.26
C GLN A 183 -0.46 3.73 12.34
N LYS A 184 0.60 4.29 12.92
CA LYS A 184 0.48 5.40 13.86
C LYS A 184 0.24 6.72 13.14
N LEU A 185 -0.70 7.49 13.64
CA LEU A 185 -1.13 8.79 13.08
C LEU A 185 -1.22 9.83 14.20
N ASP A 186 -0.66 11.01 13.96
CA ASP A 186 -0.83 12.18 14.83
C ASP A 186 -2.08 12.94 14.39
N GLY A 187 -3.13 12.92 15.23
CA GLY A 187 -4.38 13.63 14.95
C GLY A 187 -4.49 14.99 15.64
N SER A 188 -3.39 15.53 16.17
CA SER A 188 -3.42 16.71 17.04
C SER A 188 -3.97 17.97 16.38
N PHE A 189 -3.78 18.16 15.08
CA PHE A 189 -4.35 19.26 14.30
C PHE A 189 -5.89 19.28 14.28
N LEU A 190 -6.52 18.13 14.50
CA LEU A 190 -7.98 17.98 14.56
C LEU A 190 -8.49 17.77 15.99
N GLY A 191 -7.68 18.14 17.00
CA GLY A 191 -8.06 17.96 18.40
C GLY A 191 -8.11 16.50 18.83
N LEU A 192 -7.41 15.61 18.11
CA LEU A 192 -7.33 14.20 18.44
C LEU A 192 -6.02 13.86 19.16
N SER A 193 -5.96 12.64 19.70
CA SER A 193 -4.75 12.06 20.28
C SER A 193 -3.60 12.02 19.26
N GLN A 194 -2.36 12.16 19.74
CA GLN A 194 -1.13 12.03 18.94
C GLN A 194 -0.77 10.58 18.59
N ASN A 195 -1.43 9.60 19.21
CA ASN A 195 -1.10 8.18 19.12
C ASN A 195 -2.25 7.35 18.55
N LEU A 196 -2.93 7.85 17.52
CA LEU A 196 -3.98 7.08 16.83
C LEU A 196 -3.34 5.89 16.10
N SER A 197 -4.09 4.80 15.96
CA SER A 197 -3.69 3.62 15.18
C SER A 197 -4.78 3.29 14.18
N ALA A 198 -4.43 3.18 12.89
CA ALA A 198 -5.29 2.60 11.89
C ALA A 198 -4.98 1.10 11.75
N ASP A 199 -6.02 0.27 11.84
CA ASP A 199 -5.92 -1.19 11.84
C ASP A 199 -5.26 -1.72 10.56
N ALA A 200 -5.73 -1.25 9.41
CA ALA A 200 -5.13 -1.49 8.12
C ALA A 200 -5.41 -0.30 7.18
N PHE A 201 -4.43 0.05 6.34
CA PHE A 201 -4.62 1.02 5.28
C PHE A 201 -3.88 0.60 4.00
N THR A 202 -4.35 1.12 2.86
CA THR A 202 -3.78 0.87 1.54
C THR A 202 -3.46 2.20 0.88
N PHE A 203 -2.30 2.35 0.26
CA PHE A 203 -1.96 3.56 -0.50
C PHE A 203 -2.73 3.57 -1.83
N SER A 204 -3.48 4.64 -2.09
CA SER A 204 -4.48 4.71 -3.15
C SER A 204 -4.05 5.50 -4.40
N GLU A 205 -2.97 6.27 -4.35
CA GLU A 205 -2.42 6.93 -5.54
C GLU A 205 -1.11 6.29 -5.97
N PRO A 206 -1.15 5.37 -6.94
CA PRO A 206 0.06 4.80 -7.52
C PRO A 206 0.81 5.88 -8.30
N MET A 207 2.11 6.01 -8.02
CA MET A 207 3.04 6.82 -8.79
C MET A 207 4.11 5.90 -9.36
N ILE A 208 4.36 5.98 -10.67
CA ILE A 208 5.47 5.25 -11.27
C ILE A 208 6.76 6.04 -11.03
N ILE A 209 7.73 5.40 -10.38
CA ILE A 209 9.04 5.97 -10.13
C ILE A 209 10.07 5.28 -11.02
N ASP A 210 10.84 6.04 -11.79
CA ASP A 210 11.93 5.54 -12.62
C ASP A 210 13.25 6.24 -12.25
N LEU A 211 14.27 5.46 -11.90
CA LEU A 211 15.58 5.93 -11.45
C LEU A 211 16.57 5.92 -12.61
N LYS A 212 17.28 7.04 -12.82
CA LYS A 212 18.30 7.18 -13.86
C LYS A 212 19.60 7.76 -13.32
N PHE A 213 20.72 7.23 -13.81
CA PHE A 213 22.09 7.66 -13.50
C PHE A 213 22.72 8.42 -14.67
N GLY A 214 22.03 9.44 -15.19
CA GLY A 214 22.49 10.21 -16.34
C GLY A 214 21.71 11.51 -16.51
N GLU A 215 22.04 12.25 -17.58
CA GLU A 215 21.46 13.56 -17.85
C GLU A 215 19.93 13.48 -18.09
N PRO A 216 19.14 14.43 -17.54
CA PRO A 216 17.72 14.50 -17.81
C PRO A 216 17.40 14.67 -19.30
N LYS A 217 16.46 13.86 -19.81
CA LYS A 217 15.94 13.94 -21.18
C LYS A 217 14.41 13.92 -21.17
N LYS A 218 13.79 14.66 -22.08
CA LYS A 218 12.32 14.78 -22.16
C LYS A 218 11.64 13.42 -22.37
N PHE A 219 12.18 12.58 -23.25
CA PHE A 219 11.61 11.27 -23.57
C PHE A 219 11.67 10.27 -22.40
N HIS A 220 12.42 10.55 -21.33
CA HIS A 220 12.42 9.68 -20.15
C HIS A 220 11.02 9.53 -19.53
N ARG A 221 10.16 10.56 -19.63
CA ARG A 221 8.78 10.51 -19.14
C ARG A 221 7.92 9.45 -19.86
N LEU A 222 8.28 9.05 -21.08
CA LEU A 222 7.62 7.94 -21.77
C LEU A 222 7.77 6.61 -21.02
N THR A 223 8.85 6.44 -20.24
CA THR A 223 9.07 5.24 -19.43
C THR A 223 8.01 5.14 -18.34
N THR A 224 7.82 6.21 -17.57
CA THR A 224 6.81 6.27 -16.50
C THR A 224 5.38 6.19 -17.06
N THR A 225 5.13 6.79 -18.23
CA THR A 225 3.83 6.68 -18.93
C THR A 225 3.55 5.26 -19.41
N GLY A 226 4.53 4.56 -20.01
CA GLY A 226 4.35 3.18 -20.46
C GLY A 226 4.01 2.24 -19.32
N TYR A 227 4.76 2.33 -18.21
CA TYR A 227 4.44 1.56 -17.00
C TYR A 227 3.08 1.93 -16.42
N ALA A 228 2.70 3.20 -16.41
CA ALA A 228 1.38 3.61 -15.96
C ALA A 228 0.26 2.97 -16.79
N LEU A 229 0.35 3.01 -18.12
CA LEU A 229 -0.62 2.39 -19.02
C LEU A 229 -0.70 0.87 -18.84
N VAL A 230 0.45 0.20 -18.63
CA VAL A 230 0.49 -1.25 -18.34
C VAL A 230 -0.17 -1.55 -16.99
N MET A 231 0.14 -0.76 -15.96
CA MET A 231 -0.46 -0.90 -14.63
C MET A 231 -1.97 -0.67 -14.67
N GLU A 232 -2.43 0.33 -15.41
CA GLU A 232 -3.85 0.61 -15.66
C GLU A 232 -4.53 -0.60 -16.35
N ALA A 233 -3.89 -1.19 -17.36
CA ALA A 233 -4.41 -2.35 -18.09
C ALA A 233 -4.49 -3.62 -17.25
N ILE A 234 -3.50 -3.87 -16.38
CA ILE A 234 -3.44 -5.08 -15.54
C ILE A 234 -4.34 -4.95 -14.30
N HIS A 235 -4.34 -3.79 -13.65
CA HIS A 235 -4.92 -3.62 -12.32
C HIS A 235 -6.22 -2.81 -12.30
N GLU A 236 -6.64 -2.27 -13.44
CA GLU A 236 -7.90 -1.53 -13.63
C GLU A 236 -8.10 -0.33 -12.69
N PHE A 237 -7.02 0.28 -12.19
CA PHE A 237 -7.03 1.57 -11.48
C PHE A 237 -6.19 2.60 -12.24
N PRO A 238 -6.50 3.91 -12.17
CA PRO A 238 -5.72 4.94 -12.86
C PRO A 238 -4.34 5.13 -12.23
N VAL A 239 -3.35 5.43 -13.06
CA VAL A 239 -1.98 5.77 -12.68
C VAL A 239 -1.60 7.07 -13.37
N ASN A 240 -1.85 8.18 -12.67
CA ASN A 240 -1.76 9.53 -13.26
C ASN A 240 -0.48 10.28 -12.90
N LEU A 241 0.43 9.67 -12.13
CA LEU A 241 1.64 10.33 -11.64
C LEU A 241 2.88 9.53 -12.03
N GLY A 242 3.87 10.24 -12.58
CA GLY A 242 5.21 9.75 -12.83
C GLY A 242 6.23 10.55 -12.02
N CYS A 243 7.33 9.91 -11.65
CA CYS A 243 8.46 10.56 -11.00
C CYS A 243 9.76 10.01 -11.56
N LEU A 244 10.53 10.87 -12.23
CA LEU A 244 11.88 10.54 -12.65
C LEU A 244 12.85 10.98 -11.56
N VAL A 245 13.64 10.03 -11.05
CA VAL A 245 14.69 10.30 -10.08
C VAL A 245 16.03 10.27 -10.81
N TYR A 246 16.72 11.40 -10.85
CA TYR A 246 18.05 11.53 -11.41
C TYR A 246 19.06 11.53 -10.27
N ALA A 247 19.92 10.52 -10.25
CA ALA A 247 20.99 10.37 -9.28
C ALA A 247 22.35 10.56 -9.96
N GLU A 248 23.18 11.44 -9.41
CA GLU A 248 24.51 11.74 -9.94
C GLU A 248 25.54 11.81 -8.81
N PHE A 249 26.74 11.30 -9.07
CA PHE A 249 27.85 11.38 -8.13
C PHE A 249 28.77 12.55 -8.52
N LYS A 250 28.75 13.62 -7.73
CA LYS A 250 29.62 14.79 -7.90
C LYS A 250 30.55 14.95 -6.70
N ASN A 251 31.86 14.95 -6.92
CA ASN A 251 32.89 15.12 -5.88
C ASN A 251 32.73 14.14 -4.69
N GLY A 252 32.40 12.88 -4.97
CA GLY A 252 32.16 11.86 -3.93
C GLY A 252 30.87 12.04 -3.13
N ARG A 253 29.98 12.96 -3.54
CA ARG A 253 28.65 13.15 -2.95
C ARG A 253 27.56 12.79 -3.96
N LEU A 254 26.55 12.08 -3.47
CA LEU A 254 25.33 11.80 -4.23
C LEU A 254 24.47 13.07 -4.28
N SER A 255 24.15 13.52 -5.49
CA SER A 255 23.14 14.54 -5.78
C SER A 255 21.91 13.86 -6.38
N VAL A 256 20.72 14.20 -5.89
CA VAL A 256 19.46 13.62 -6.36
C VAL A 256 18.52 14.75 -6.78
N LYS A 257 18.03 14.68 -8.01
CA LYS A 257 16.96 15.55 -8.53
C LYS A 257 15.74 14.70 -8.87
N LYS A 258 14.55 15.17 -8.50
CA LYS A 258 13.28 14.49 -8.80
C LYS A 258 12.45 15.35 -9.74
N ASP A 259 11.90 14.74 -10.79
CA ASP A 259 10.94 15.33 -11.74
C ASP A 259 9.61 14.59 -11.61
N ILE A 260 8.76 15.09 -10.71
CA ILE A 260 7.39 14.62 -10.53
C ILE A 260 6.52 15.30 -11.58
N HIS A 261 5.74 14.52 -12.34
CA HIS A 261 4.91 15.01 -13.42
C HIS A 261 3.58 14.26 -13.49
N ILE A 262 2.57 14.94 -14.01
CA ILE A 262 1.27 14.34 -14.31
C ILE A 262 1.44 13.56 -15.62
N ILE A 263 0.99 12.31 -15.62
CA ILE A 263 0.79 11.52 -16.83
C ILE A 263 -0.58 11.91 -17.33
N ASP A 264 -0.61 12.85 -18.28
CA ASP A 264 -1.81 13.43 -18.88
C ASP A 264 -2.08 12.81 -20.27
N ASP A 265 -3.08 13.32 -20.98
CA ASP A 265 -3.45 12.84 -22.30
C ASP A 265 -2.33 13.08 -23.33
N GLU A 266 -1.59 14.19 -23.23
CA GLU A 266 -0.47 14.50 -24.13
C GLU A 266 0.64 13.45 -24.00
N LEU A 267 1.07 13.14 -22.78
CA LEU A 267 2.10 12.11 -22.57
C LEU A 267 1.64 10.72 -22.97
N ARG A 268 0.37 10.37 -22.72
CA ARG A 268 -0.20 9.08 -23.14
C ARG A 268 -0.25 8.96 -24.66
N GLN A 269 -0.72 10.00 -25.33
CA GLN A 269 -0.77 10.05 -26.79
C GLN A 269 0.64 9.93 -27.37
N TRP A 270 1.61 10.70 -26.84
CA TRP A 270 3.00 10.61 -27.27
C TRP A 270 3.58 9.20 -27.09
N PHE A 271 3.31 8.53 -25.97
CA PHE A 271 3.74 7.14 -25.77
C PHE A 271 3.13 6.18 -26.80
N ILE A 272 1.83 6.29 -27.07
CA ILE A 272 1.11 5.44 -28.03
C ILE A 272 1.66 5.64 -29.44
N GLU A 273 1.86 6.88 -29.86
CA GLU A 273 2.43 7.22 -31.17
C GLU A 273 3.86 6.67 -31.32
N GLU A 274 4.71 6.86 -30.31
CA GLU A 274 6.07 6.32 -30.30
C GLU A 274 6.09 4.79 -30.34
N ARG A 275 5.15 4.13 -29.66
CA ARG A 275 4.99 2.67 -29.71
C ARG A 275 4.60 2.23 -31.12
N ASP A 276 3.56 2.85 -31.68
CA ASP A 276 2.96 2.44 -32.94
C ASP A 276 3.92 2.70 -34.12
N GLU A 277 4.65 3.82 -34.12
CA GLU A 277 5.65 4.11 -35.15
C GLU A 277 6.84 3.13 -35.08
N LYS A 278 7.33 2.82 -33.87
CA LYS A 278 8.41 1.82 -33.71
C LYS A 278 7.95 0.42 -34.07
N MET A 279 6.70 0.06 -33.77
CA MET A 279 6.11 -1.20 -34.20
C MET A 279 5.98 -1.27 -35.72
N ARG A 280 5.53 -0.20 -36.39
CA ARG A 280 5.47 -0.13 -37.86
C ARG A 280 6.85 -0.29 -38.47
N MET A 281 7.84 0.44 -37.95
CA MET A 281 9.23 0.34 -38.42
C MET A 281 9.77 -1.09 -38.37
N ILE A 282 9.51 -1.81 -37.27
CA ILE A 282 9.93 -3.20 -37.11
C ILE A 282 9.13 -4.14 -38.02
N TYR A 283 7.80 -3.98 -38.09
CA TYR A 283 6.91 -4.87 -38.84
C TYR A 283 7.09 -4.76 -40.35
N GLU A 284 7.29 -3.54 -40.85
CA GLU A 284 7.49 -3.25 -42.27
C GLU A 284 8.98 -3.29 -42.68
N GLU A 285 9.88 -3.65 -41.76
CA GLU A 285 11.34 -3.69 -41.98
C GLU A 285 11.91 -2.37 -42.54
N ILE A 286 11.37 -1.24 -42.08
CA ILE A 286 11.80 0.09 -42.53
C ILE A 286 13.16 0.39 -41.89
N ASP A 287 14.18 0.61 -42.71
CA ASP A 287 15.46 1.15 -42.27
C ASP A 287 15.35 2.69 -42.11
N PRO A 288 15.44 3.25 -40.89
CA PRO A 288 15.39 4.69 -40.67
C PRO A 288 16.68 5.41 -41.14
N GLY A 289 17.70 4.66 -41.55
CA GLY A 289 19.02 5.16 -41.89
C GLY A 289 19.85 5.55 -40.66
N ILE A 290 21.09 5.97 -40.92
CA ILE A 290 22.03 6.39 -39.89
C ILE A 290 21.66 7.80 -39.40
N ALA A 291 21.47 7.95 -38.10
CA ALA A 291 21.19 9.24 -37.49
C ALA A 291 22.36 10.22 -37.67
N GLN A 292 22.07 11.50 -37.95
CA GLN A 292 23.09 12.54 -38.10
C GLN A 292 23.90 12.77 -36.81
N ASN A 293 23.28 12.52 -35.65
CA ASN A 293 23.88 12.74 -34.33
C ASN A 293 23.79 11.45 -33.48
N CYS A 294 24.64 10.48 -33.78
CA CYS A 294 24.81 9.30 -32.93
C CYS A 294 25.49 9.67 -31.60
N TYR A 295 25.07 9.05 -30.50
CA TYR A 295 25.73 9.23 -29.20
C TYR A 295 26.94 8.29 -29.08
N ASP A 296 28.02 8.78 -28.47
CA ASP A 296 29.33 8.12 -28.45
C ASP A 296 29.33 6.74 -27.79
N THR A 297 28.40 6.49 -26.87
CA THR A 297 28.26 5.23 -26.13
C THR A 297 27.23 4.29 -26.74
N CYS A 298 26.82 4.51 -28.00
CA CYS A 298 25.85 3.65 -28.67
C CYS A 298 26.39 2.21 -28.81
N PRO A 299 25.73 1.20 -28.22
CA PRO A 299 26.21 -0.18 -28.28
C PRO A 299 26.16 -0.76 -29.70
N TYR A 300 25.39 -0.13 -30.60
CA TYR A 300 25.24 -0.56 -32.00
C TYR A 300 26.11 0.22 -32.99
N TYR A 301 26.99 1.12 -32.51
CA TYR A 301 27.76 2.02 -33.37
C TYR A 301 28.56 1.28 -34.46
N ARG A 302 29.24 0.19 -34.09
CA ARG A 302 30.02 -0.64 -35.03
C ARG A 302 29.13 -1.27 -36.10
N ASN A 303 28.03 -1.89 -35.69
CA ASN A 303 27.11 -2.54 -36.62
C ASN A 303 26.38 -1.55 -37.56
N CYS A 304 26.15 -0.33 -37.10
CA CYS A 304 25.43 0.69 -37.86
C CYS A 304 26.30 1.37 -38.93
N LEU A 305 27.61 1.51 -38.69
CA LEU A 305 28.54 2.19 -39.62
C LEU A 305 29.43 1.24 -40.45
N GLY A 306 29.47 -0.06 -40.11
CA GLY A 306 30.33 -1.05 -40.75
C GLY A 306 31.64 -1.25 -39.99
#